data_AF-A0A821BLL0-F1
#
_entry.id   AF-A0A821BLL0-F1
#
_cell.length_a   1.000
_cell.length_b   1.000
_cell.length_c   1.000
_cell.angle_alpha   90.00
_cell.angle_beta   90.00
_cell.angle_gamma   90.00
#
_symmetry.space_group_name_H-M   'P 1'
#
loop_
_entity.id
_entity.type
_entity.pdbx_description
1 polymer ?
#
loop_
_entity_poly.entity_id
_entity_poly.type
_entity_poly.pdbx_seq_one_letter_code
_entity_poly.pdbx_strand_id
1 'polypeptide(L)'
;MYSKLQTFKDRSFKGQSYSGLTMATKDIDEYKWAIHNPGTLIEIKTLTSTSVDPKKAYHFARSKKTDNLKPHRVLCECHFDHPCSTAIDLRRDTNRNLPCWSAYEDEAEVLVLPGTLFE
;
A
#
# COMPACT_ATOMS: atom_id res chain seq x y z
N MET A 1 -0.03 15.12 16.27
CA MET A 1 0.53 14.95 14.91
C MET A 1 -0.47 14.35 13.90
N TYR A 2 -1.64 13.84 14.32
CA TYR A 2 -2.62 13.22 13.41
C TYR A 2 -4.06 13.78 13.50
N SER A 3 -4.29 14.99 14.03
CA SER A 3 -5.63 15.59 14.06
C SER A 3 -6.25 15.74 12.66
N LYS A 4 -5.42 15.95 11.64
CA LYS A 4 -5.83 15.95 10.23
C LYS A 4 -6.13 14.55 9.67
N LEU A 5 -5.80 13.44 10.35
CA LEU A 5 -6.26 12.11 9.89
C LEU A 5 -7.74 11.89 10.14
N GLN A 6 -8.33 12.60 11.11
CA GLN A 6 -9.78 12.51 11.33
C GLN A 6 -10.58 12.96 10.11
N THR A 7 -10.05 13.90 9.32
CA THR A 7 -10.70 14.37 8.08
C THR A 7 -10.66 13.34 6.96
N PHE A 8 -9.92 12.24 7.12
CA PHE A 8 -9.84 11.15 6.15
C PHE A 8 -10.60 9.90 6.57
N LYS A 9 -11.29 9.91 7.72
CA LYS A 9 -12.08 8.77 8.20
C LYS A 9 -13.13 8.31 7.19
N ASP A 10 -13.77 9.24 6.50
CA ASP A 10 -14.79 8.93 5.48
C ASP A 10 -14.20 8.24 4.24
N ARG A 11 -12.87 8.13 4.16
CA ARG A 11 -12.11 7.42 3.11
C ARG A 11 -11.30 6.25 3.65
N SER A 12 -11.59 5.78 4.87
CA SER A 12 -10.97 4.55 5.37
C SER A 12 -11.19 3.41 4.38
N PHE A 13 -10.11 2.75 3.98
CA PHE A 13 -10.15 1.66 3.02
C PHE A 13 -10.38 0.32 3.72
N LYS A 14 -11.15 -0.55 3.07
CA LYS A 14 -11.33 -1.97 3.41
C LYS A 14 -11.15 -2.77 2.13
N GLY A 15 -10.45 -3.90 2.23
CA GLY A 15 -10.22 -4.82 1.12
C GLY A 15 -8.74 -5.06 0.87
N GLN A 16 -8.41 -5.45 -0.36
CA GLN A 16 -7.04 -5.76 -0.76
C GLN A 16 -6.48 -4.62 -1.62
N SER A 17 -5.23 -4.27 -1.38
CA SER A 17 -4.46 -3.39 -2.26
C SER A 17 -3.05 -3.95 -2.48
N TYR A 18 -2.41 -3.49 -3.54
CA TYR A 18 -1.17 -4.04 -4.04
C TYR A 18 -0.12 -2.95 -4.24
N SER A 19 1.12 -3.22 -3.87
CA SER A 19 2.26 -2.35 -4.13
C SER A 19 3.32 -3.09 -4.94
N GLY A 20 3.70 -2.52 -6.09
CA GLY A 20 4.83 -3.02 -6.87
C GLY A 20 6.14 -2.45 -6.34
N LEU A 21 6.99 -3.32 -5.80
CA LEU A 21 8.27 -2.96 -5.21
C LEU A 21 9.44 -3.65 -5.91
N THR A 22 10.62 -3.09 -5.65
CA THR A 22 11.90 -3.65 -6.06
C THR A 22 12.72 -3.85 -4.79
N MET A 23 13.09 -5.09 -4.48
CA MET A 23 13.69 -5.45 -3.19
C MET A 23 14.96 -6.28 -3.36
N ALA A 24 15.89 -6.18 -2.42
CA ALA A 24 17.02 -7.10 -2.36
C ALA A 24 16.57 -8.44 -1.77
N THR A 25 17.31 -9.51 -2.04
CA THR A 25 17.01 -10.85 -1.48
C THR A 25 16.90 -10.82 0.05
N LYS A 26 17.81 -10.09 0.73
CA LYS A 26 17.79 -9.96 2.19
C LYS A 26 16.48 -9.38 2.72
N ASP A 27 15.92 -8.38 2.02
CA ASP A 27 14.68 -7.71 2.47
C ASP A 27 13.51 -8.67 2.28
N ILE A 28 13.50 -9.45 1.19
CA ILE A 28 12.49 -10.50 0.98
C ILE A 28 12.55 -11.55 2.09
N ASP A 29 13.76 -11.95 2.49
CA ASP A 29 13.93 -12.96 3.53
C ASP A 29 13.48 -12.44 4.90
N GLU A 30 13.65 -11.15 5.21
CA GLU A 30 13.10 -10.50 6.40
C GLU A 30 11.55 -10.54 6.41
N TYR A 31 10.91 -10.22 5.27
CA TYR A 31 9.44 -10.31 5.16
C TYR A 31 8.96 -11.75 5.29
N LYS A 32 9.63 -12.71 4.64
CA LYS A 32 9.31 -14.13 4.78
C LYS A 32 9.46 -14.57 6.22
N TRP A 33 10.53 -14.18 6.90
CA TRP A 33 10.71 -14.50 8.30
C TRP A 33 9.55 -13.95 9.14
N ALA A 34 9.18 -12.67 8.97
CA ALA A 34 8.06 -12.06 9.71
C ALA A 34 6.74 -12.84 9.54
N ILE A 35 6.39 -13.18 8.30
CA ILE A 35 5.16 -13.95 7.97
C ILE A 35 5.10 -15.32 8.65
N HIS A 36 6.26 -15.95 8.89
CA HIS A 36 6.33 -17.27 9.53
C HIS A 36 6.56 -17.21 11.06
N ASN A 37 6.64 -16.01 11.66
CA ASN A 37 6.89 -15.82 13.08
C ASN A 37 5.70 -15.09 13.73
N PRO A 38 4.78 -15.82 14.38
CA PRO A 38 3.57 -15.24 14.98
C PRO A 38 3.88 -14.09 15.95
N GLY A 39 3.05 -13.05 15.92
CA GLY A 39 3.21 -11.85 16.75
C GLY A 39 4.27 -10.85 16.23
N THR A 40 4.86 -11.11 15.05
CA THR A 40 5.69 -10.12 14.37
C THR A 40 4.81 -9.10 13.67
N LEU A 41 5.17 -7.81 13.77
CA LEU A 41 4.47 -6.73 13.09
C LEU A 41 5.38 -6.07 12.06
N ILE A 42 4.85 -5.85 10.86
CA ILE A 42 5.48 -5.07 9.80
C ILE A 42 4.89 -3.67 9.82
N GLU A 43 5.75 -2.68 10.07
CA GLU A 43 5.37 -1.26 10.08
C GLU A 43 5.70 -0.58 8.75
N ILE A 44 4.72 0.12 8.19
CA ILE A 44 4.92 1.05 7.10
C ILE A 44 5.56 2.33 7.64
N LYS A 45 6.82 2.61 7.27
CA LYS A 45 7.55 3.80 7.74
C LYS A 45 7.34 5.04 6.88
N THR A 46 6.86 4.87 5.66
CA THR A 46 6.73 5.95 4.66
C THR A 46 5.35 5.93 4.03
N LEU A 47 4.92 7.05 3.45
CA LEU A 47 3.74 7.07 2.59
C LEU A 47 3.93 6.02 1.48
N THR A 48 3.00 5.08 1.42
CA THR A 48 3.08 3.94 0.51
C THR A 48 1.87 3.96 -0.39
N SER A 49 2.11 4.25 -1.67
CA SER A 49 1.06 4.18 -2.68
C SER A 49 0.82 2.72 -3.06
N THR A 50 -0.46 2.35 -3.09
CA THR A 50 -0.94 1.02 -3.46
C THR A 50 -2.10 1.16 -4.44
N SER A 51 -2.43 0.11 -5.18
CA SER A 51 -3.57 0.08 -6.09
C SER A 51 -4.47 -1.10 -5.75
N VAL A 52 -5.78 -0.96 -5.94
CA VAL A 52 -6.68 -2.12 -5.90
C VAL A 52 -6.55 -3.00 -7.15
N ASP A 53 -5.89 -2.52 -8.21
CA ASP A 53 -5.60 -3.29 -9.42
C ASP A 53 -4.16 -3.83 -9.36
N PRO A 54 -3.97 -5.16 -9.23
CA PRO A 54 -2.63 -5.75 -9.15
C PRO A 54 -1.81 -5.53 -10.43
N LYS A 55 -2.45 -5.36 -11.60
CA LYS A 55 -1.73 -5.06 -12.85
C LYS A 55 -1.12 -3.67 -12.81
N LYS A 56 -1.89 -2.67 -12.34
CA LYS A 56 -1.41 -1.29 -12.15
C LYS A 56 -0.25 -1.26 -11.15
N ALA A 57 -0.41 -1.92 -10.00
CA ALA A 57 0.66 -2.05 -9.02
C ALA A 57 1.94 -2.67 -9.60
N TYR A 58 1.83 -3.77 -10.35
CA TYR A 58 2.98 -4.45 -10.94
C TYR A 58 3.74 -3.60 -11.98
N HIS A 59 3.06 -2.68 -12.67
CA HIS A 59 3.73 -1.75 -13.58
C HIS A 59 4.78 -0.89 -12.87
N PHE A 60 4.54 -0.49 -11.61
CA PHE A 60 5.49 0.31 -10.83
C PHE A 60 6.75 -0.47 -10.43
N ALA A 61 6.65 -1.79 -10.22
CA ALA A 61 7.84 -2.63 -9.99
C ALA A 61 8.75 -2.74 -11.23
N ARG A 62 8.19 -2.54 -12.44
CA ARG A 62 8.92 -2.65 -13.71
C ARG A 62 9.62 -1.37 -14.13
N SER A 63 9.14 -0.21 -13.68
CA SER A 63 9.61 1.11 -14.15
C SER A 63 10.92 1.57 -13.48
N LYS A 64 11.25 1.06 -12.29
CA LYS A 64 12.50 1.40 -11.60
C LYS A 64 13.69 0.71 -12.26
N LYS A 65 14.52 1.49 -12.98
CA LYS A 65 15.88 1.08 -13.35
C LYS A 65 16.74 1.08 -12.08
N THR A 66 17.26 -0.08 -11.71
CA THR A 66 18.20 -0.22 -10.59
C THR A 66 19.57 -0.52 -11.16
N ASP A 67 20.50 0.40 -10.97
CA ASP A 67 21.90 0.21 -11.31
C ASP A 67 22.55 -0.82 -10.37
N ASN A 68 23.29 -1.76 -10.96
CA ASN A 68 24.35 -2.59 -10.36
C ASN A 68 23.99 -3.69 -9.34
N LEU A 69 22.76 -3.78 -8.83
CA LEU A 69 22.28 -4.95 -8.08
C LEU A 69 21.07 -5.51 -8.80
N LYS A 70 21.02 -6.82 -9.12
CA LYS A 70 19.85 -7.49 -9.71
C LYS A 70 18.76 -7.63 -8.63
N PRO A 71 17.81 -6.70 -8.51
CA PRO A 71 16.84 -6.77 -7.45
C PRO A 71 15.65 -7.60 -7.92
N HIS A 72 14.90 -8.14 -6.97
CA HIS A 72 13.68 -8.87 -7.28
C HIS A 72 12.54 -7.88 -7.44
N ARG A 73 11.70 -8.12 -8.45
CA ARG A 73 10.42 -7.42 -8.58
C ARG A 73 9.41 -8.16 -7.73
N VAL A 74 8.84 -7.47 -6.76
CA VAL A 74 7.93 -8.03 -5.77
C VAL A 74 6.59 -7.33 -5.90
N LEU A 75 5.51 -8.08 -5.77
CA LEU A 75 4.19 -7.55 -5.57
C LEU A 75 3.81 -7.81 -4.11
N CYS A 76 3.74 -6.75 -3.31
CA CYS A 76 3.26 -6.83 -1.94
C CYS A 76 1.74 -6.70 -1.95
N GLU A 77 1.07 -7.60 -1.26
CA GLU A 77 -0.38 -7.61 -1.10
C GLU A 77 -0.71 -7.21 0.34
N CYS A 78 -1.51 -6.16 0.49
CA CYS A 78 -1.94 -5.62 1.77
C CYS A 78 -3.42 -5.96 1.99
N HIS A 79 -3.73 -6.64 3.09
CA HIS A 79 -5.10 -7.02 3.45
C HIS A 79 -5.61 -6.12 4.57
N PHE A 80 -6.76 -5.47 4.34
CA PHE A 80 -7.46 -4.64 5.32
C PHE A 80 -8.85 -5.23 5.58
N ASP A 81 -8.94 -6.17 6.53
CA ASP A 81 -10.19 -6.90 6.83
C ASP A 81 -11.33 -6.00 7.33
N HIS A 82 -10.94 -4.89 7.94
CA HIS A 82 -11.83 -3.87 8.47
C HIS A 82 -11.45 -2.51 7.88
N PRO A 83 -12.39 -1.54 7.86
CA PRO A 83 -12.06 -0.17 7.45
C PRO A 83 -10.88 0.36 8.28
N CYS A 84 -9.76 0.60 7.61
CA CYS A 84 -8.52 1.01 8.24
C CYS A 84 -8.34 2.51 8.06
N SER A 85 -8.28 3.26 9.17
CA SER A 85 -8.14 4.72 9.12
C SER A 85 -6.78 5.19 8.63
N THR A 86 -5.79 4.29 8.54
CA THR A 86 -4.45 4.60 8.01
C THR A 86 -4.26 4.14 6.56
N ALA A 87 -5.29 3.56 5.94
CA ALA A 87 -5.36 3.30 4.51
C ALA A 87 -6.44 4.18 3.89
N ILE A 88 -6.05 5.13 3.04
CA ILE A 88 -6.94 6.17 2.52
C ILE A 88 -7.29 5.86 1.07
N ASP A 89 -8.57 5.66 0.80
CA ASP A 89 -9.09 5.45 -0.55
C ASP A 89 -9.14 6.77 -1.33
N LEU A 90 -8.22 6.93 -2.28
CA LEU A 90 -8.10 8.14 -3.10
C LEU A 90 -9.01 8.10 -4.33
N ARG A 91 -9.68 6.98 -4.58
CA ARG A 91 -10.59 6.79 -5.71
C ARG A 91 -11.83 7.67 -5.56
N ARG A 92 -12.52 7.84 -6.69
CA ARG A 92 -13.89 8.39 -6.69
C ARG A 92 -14.83 7.38 -6.03
N ASP A 93 -15.69 7.88 -5.15
CA ASP A 93 -16.82 7.13 -4.63
C ASP A 93 -18.11 7.87 -4.95
N THR A 94 -18.85 7.36 -5.94
CA THR A 94 -20.11 7.95 -6.38
C THR A 94 -21.24 7.75 -5.37
N ASN A 95 -21.21 6.67 -4.58
CA ASN A 95 -22.25 6.38 -3.58
C ASN A 95 -22.15 7.36 -2.40
N ARG A 96 -20.94 7.78 -2.05
CA ARG A 96 -20.68 8.75 -0.96
C ARG A 96 -20.44 10.19 -1.46
N ASN A 97 -20.59 10.46 -2.76
CA ASN A 97 -20.29 11.75 -3.39
C ASN A 97 -18.86 12.27 -3.09
N LEU A 98 -17.89 11.36 -3.00
CA LEU A 98 -16.49 11.69 -2.75
C LEU A 98 -15.75 11.81 -4.09
N PRO A 99 -15.09 12.95 -4.38
CA PRO A 99 -14.35 13.13 -5.62
C PRO A 99 -13.12 12.20 -5.67
N CYS A 100 -12.54 11.97 -6.84
CA CYS A 100 -11.20 11.41 -6.91
C CYS A 100 -10.20 12.41 -6.28
N TRP A 101 -9.28 11.93 -5.45
CA TRP A 101 -8.18 12.72 -4.90
C TRP A 101 -6.83 12.34 -5.49
N SER A 102 -6.73 11.21 -6.17
CA SER A 102 -5.54 10.88 -6.95
C SER A 102 -5.47 11.78 -8.19
N ALA A 103 -4.25 12.16 -8.57
CA ALA A 103 -4.01 12.83 -9.85
C ALA A 103 -4.31 11.92 -11.04
N TYR A 104 -4.31 10.60 -10.81
CA TYR A 104 -4.49 9.56 -11.82
C TYR A 104 -5.64 8.64 -11.40
N GLU A 105 -6.87 9.00 -11.77
CA GLU A 105 -8.08 8.26 -11.37
C GLU A 105 -8.06 6.78 -11.80
N ASP A 106 -7.36 6.45 -12.90
CA ASP A 106 -7.23 5.10 -13.43
C ASP A 106 -6.20 4.22 -12.70
N GLU A 107 -5.41 4.78 -11.78
CA GLU A 107 -4.47 4.02 -10.94
C GLU A 107 -5.18 3.28 -9.81
N ALA A 108 -6.45 3.63 -9.54
CA ALA A 108 -7.26 3.02 -8.50
C ALA A 108 -6.55 3.02 -7.13
N GLU A 109 -5.99 4.18 -6.78
CA GLU A 109 -5.01 4.34 -5.71
C GLU A 109 -5.62 4.28 -4.29
N VAL A 110 -4.91 3.58 -3.41
CA VAL A 110 -5.09 3.59 -1.96
C VAL A 110 -3.76 4.00 -1.32
N LEU A 111 -3.78 5.08 -0.54
CA LEU A 111 -2.59 5.60 0.12
C LEU A 111 -2.50 5.06 1.54
N VAL A 112 -1.44 4.29 1.81
CA VAL A 112 -1.15 3.74 3.14
C VAL A 112 -0.21 4.69 3.89
N LEU A 113 -0.61 5.07 5.09
CA LEU A 113 0.08 6.07 5.90
C LEU A 113 1.17 5.44 6.78
N PRO A 114 2.23 6.22 7.11
CA PRO A 114 3.22 5.79 8.09
C PRO A 114 2.58 5.40 9.44
N GLY A 115 3.09 4.35 10.06
CA GLY A 115 2.58 3.77 11.31
C GLY A 115 1.45 2.75 11.10
N THR A 116 1.08 2.44 9.85
CA THR A 116 0.21 1.29 9.56
C THR A 116 0.97 0.00 9.87
N LEU A 117 0.32 -0.89 10.62
CA LEU A 117 0.88 -2.17 11.05
C LEU A 117 0.16 -3.31 10.33
N PHE A 118 0.94 -4.30 9.90
CA PHE A 118 0.47 -5.57 9.35
C PHE A 118 1.03 -6.72 10.19
N GLU A 119 0.25 -7.79 10.32
CA GLU A 119 0.68 -9.08 10.90
C GLU A 119 0.87 -10.10 9.77
#